data_AF-A0A9Q1GBK8-F1
#
_entry.id   AF-A0A9Q1GBK8-F1
#
_cell.length_a   1.000
_cell.length_b   1.000
_cell.length_c   1.000
_cell.angle_alpha   90.00
_cell.angle_beta   90.00
_cell.angle_gamma   90.00
#
_symmetry.space_group_name_H-M   'P 1'
#
loop_
_entity.id
_entity.type
_entity.pdbx_description
1 polymer ?
#
loop_
_entity_poly.entity_id
_entity_poly.type
_entity_poly.pdbx_seq_one_letter_code
_entity_poly.pdbx_strand_id
1 'polypeptide(L)'
;MLRAQTLTEEQQTDFVLGALEGTARREVQLIKEKQQKDIDTLWKELERYGWLTPLPLIRNQLFQCQQRPGVPLFDYQLNLRELYSRWRKQEPGGEDEGDILLRDQFLLGLQEGSLKQELQRQGEARALERELRGEEGPVSQPPITALAAREPPGRIEADLEQWKEEVKRELR
;
A
#
# COMPACT_ATOMS: atom_id res chain seq x y z
N MET A 1 17.43 -21.95 1.33
CA MET A 1 18.19 -23.22 1.24
C MET A 1 19.67 -23.08 1.56
N LEU A 2 20.32 -21.92 1.40
CA LEU A 2 21.75 -21.72 1.75
C LEU A 2 22.07 -21.81 3.25
N ARG A 3 21.24 -21.22 4.12
CA ARG A 3 21.45 -21.28 5.60
C ARG A 3 21.25 -22.67 6.23
N ALA A 4 20.74 -23.65 5.47
CA ALA A 4 20.52 -25.01 5.93
C ALA A 4 21.71 -25.95 5.67
N GLN A 5 22.71 -25.48 4.91
CA GLN A 5 23.95 -26.20 4.67
C GLN A 5 25.06 -25.59 5.53
N THR A 6 25.90 -26.43 6.14
CA THR A 6 27.09 -26.02 6.89
C THR A 6 28.20 -25.58 5.94
N LEU A 7 27.96 -24.51 5.18
CA LEU A 7 28.93 -23.90 4.26
C LEU A 7 29.69 -22.81 5.01
N THR A 8 31.01 -22.72 4.81
CA THR A 8 31.80 -21.59 5.31
C THR A 8 31.37 -20.29 4.63
N GLU A 9 31.62 -19.14 5.25
CA GLU A 9 31.24 -17.84 4.69
C GLU A 9 31.81 -17.62 3.28
N GLU A 10 33.05 -18.04 3.04
CA GLU A 10 33.67 -17.99 1.71
C GLU A 10 32.92 -18.84 0.66
N GLN A 11 32.50 -20.05 1.02
CA GLN A 11 31.73 -20.92 0.13
C GLN A 11 30.34 -20.37 -0.16
N GLN A 12 29.71 -19.70 0.82
CA GLN A 12 28.43 -19.04 0.61
C GLN A 12 28.57 -17.85 -0.34
N THR A 13 29.62 -17.06 -0.19
CA THR A 13 29.92 -15.93 -1.07
C THR A 13 30.17 -16.39 -2.51
N ASP A 14 31.01 -17.41 -2.70
CA ASP A 14 31.30 -17.96 -4.03
C ASP A 14 30.03 -18.55 -4.69
N PHE A 15 29.19 -19.22 -3.91
CA PHE A 15 27.91 -19.72 -4.40
C PHE A 15 26.98 -18.59 -4.86
N VAL A 16 26.82 -17.54 -4.05
CA VAL A 16 25.95 -16.42 -4.40
C VAL A 16 26.50 -15.70 -5.63
N LEU A 17 27.80 -15.43 -5.70
CA LEU A 17 28.45 -14.83 -6.87
C LEU A 17 28.27 -15.67 -8.14
N GLY A 18 28.33 -17.00 -8.02
CA GLY A 18 28.09 -17.94 -9.12
C GLY A 18 26.63 -17.97 -9.60
N ALA A 19 25.68 -17.66 -8.72
CA ALA A 19 24.26 -17.61 -9.04
C ALA A 19 23.79 -16.25 -9.62
N LEU A 20 24.61 -15.21 -9.53
CA LEU A 20 24.27 -13.90 -10.09
C LEU A 20 24.50 -13.84 -11.60
N GLU A 21 23.50 -13.38 -12.33
CA GLU A 21 23.56 -13.19 -13.78
C GLU A 21 23.21 -11.75 -14.19
N GLY A 22 23.55 -11.39 -15.42
CA GLY A 22 23.09 -10.15 -16.05
C GLY A 22 23.60 -8.86 -15.38
N THR A 23 22.68 -7.96 -15.04
CA THR A 23 22.96 -6.67 -14.40
C THR A 23 23.43 -6.81 -12.95
N ALA A 24 22.84 -7.75 -12.18
CA ALA A 24 23.21 -7.98 -10.79
C ALA A 24 24.68 -8.39 -10.63
N ARG A 25 25.17 -9.27 -11.51
CA ARG A 25 26.59 -9.66 -11.54
C ARG A 25 27.52 -8.49 -11.84
N ARG A 26 27.14 -7.64 -12.80
CA ARG A 26 27.96 -6.50 -13.23
C ARG A 26 28.10 -5.46 -12.12
N GLU A 27 27.04 -5.19 -11.36
CA GLU A 27 27.13 -4.23 -10.25
C GLU A 27 27.87 -4.80 -9.04
N VAL A 28 27.69 -6.08 -8.71
CA VAL A 28 28.47 -6.70 -7.62
C VAL A 28 29.96 -6.68 -7.94
N GLN A 29 30.34 -6.85 -9.22
CA GLN A 29 31.72 -6.70 -9.68
C GLN A 29 32.31 -5.28 -9.54
N LEU A 30 31.46 -4.24 -9.44
CA LEU A 30 31.89 -2.85 -9.20
C LEU A 30 32.15 -2.55 -7.73
N ILE A 31 31.71 -3.42 -6.81
CA ILE A 31 32.00 -3.30 -5.38
C ILE A 31 33.50 -3.61 -5.14
N LYS A 32 34.12 -2.92 -4.18
CA LYS A 32 35.52 -3.17 -3.78
C LYS A 32 35.71 -4.64 -3.36
N GLU A 33 36.82 -5.27 -3.75
CA GLU A 33 37.10 -6.70 -3.48
C GLU A 33 36.96 -7.11 -2.00
N LYS A 34 37.30 -6.22 -1.05
CA LYS A 34 37.12 -6.49 0.39
C LYS A 34 35.66 -6.60 0.83
N GLN A 35 34.76 -5.93 0.14
CA GLN A 35 33.32 -5.92 0.43
C GLN A 35 32.59 -7.05 -0.32
N GLN A 36 33.14 -7.53 -1.45
CA GLN A 36 32.62 -8.72 -2.14
C GLN A 36 32.78 -10.01 -1.34
N LYS A 37 33.81 -10.09 -0.48
CA LYS A 37 34.09 -11.28 0.34
C LYS A 37 33.19 -11.40 1.56
N ASP A 38 32.50 -10.33 1.94
CA ASP A 38 31.56 -10.31 3.05
C ASP A 38 30.15 -10.64 2.57
N ILE A 39 29.65 -11.81 3.01
CA ILE A 39 28.33 -12.32 2.65
C ILE A 39 27.20 -11.38 3.09
N ASP A 40 27.35 -10.69 4.23
CA ASP A 40 26.33 -9.79 4.75
C ASP A 40 26.23 -8.51 3.92
N THR A 41 27.37 -7.96 3.50
CA THR A 41 27.41 -6.82 2.58
C THR A 41 26.81 -7.19 1.23
N LEU A 42 27.10 -8.40 0.74
CA LEU A 42 26.58 -8.89 -0.53
C LEU A 42 25.05 -9.09 -0.48
N TRP A 43 24.51 -9.66 0.60
CA TRP A 43 23.06 -9.75 0.80
C TRP A 43 22.39 -8.37 0.88
N LYS A 44 22.97 -7.42 1.62
CA LYS A 44 22.45 -6.04 1.68
C LYS A 44 22.40 -5.36 0.31
N GLU A 45 23.39 -5.59 -0.55
CA GLU A 45 23.36 -5.03 -1.90
C GLU A 45 22.31 -5.75 -2.75
N LEU A 46 22.20 -7.08 -2.65
CA LEU A 46 21.16 -7.84 -3.35
C LEU A 46 19.74 -7.51 -2.88
N GLU A 47 19.56 -7.12 -1.62
CA GLU A 47 18.26 -6.64 -1.14
C GLU A 47 17.78 -5.45 -2.00
N ARG A 48 18.66 -4.55 -2.43
CA ARG A 48 18.29 -3.42 -3.30
C ARG A 48 17.63 -3.86 -4.61
N TYR A 49 18.02 -5.02 -5.15
CA TYR A 49 17.39 -5.62 -6.32
C TYR A 49 16.00 -6.22 -6.04
N GLY A 50 15.75 -6.65 -4.81
CA GLY A 50 14.41 -7.03 -4.37
C GLY A 50 13.44 -5.84 -4.30
N TRP A 51 13.97 -4.62 -4.18
CA TRP A 51 13.22 -3.38 -3.94
C TRP A 51 13.21 -2.42 -5.13
N LEU A 52 13.25 -2.93 -6.37
CA LEU A 52 13.26 -2.10 -7.58
C LEU A 52 11.96 -1.29 -7.79
N THR A 53 10.89 -1.60 -7.08
CA THR A 53 9.61 -0.88 -7.21
C THR A 53 9.59 0.31 -6.25
N PRO A 54 9.52 1.56 -6.76
CA PRO A 54 9.42 2.73 -5.90
C PRO A 54 8.17 2.69 -5.03
N LEU A 55 8.28 3.19 -3.79
CA LEU A 55 7.15 3.26 -2.83
C LEU A 55 5.84 3.82 -3.44
N PRO A 56 5.86 4.93 -4.22
CA PRO A 56 4.64 5.46 -4.84
C PRO A 56 3.98 4.47 -5.82
N LEU A 57 4.78 3.64 -6.49
CA LEU A 57 4.27 2.66 -7.44
C LEU A 57 3.64 1.47 -6.72
N ILE A 58 4.25 1.00 -5.62
CA ILE A 58 3.65 -0.04 -4.76
C ILE A 58 2.33 0.45 -4.17
N ARG A 59 2.33 1.70 -3.68
CA ARG A 59 1.12 2.34 -3.16
C ARG A 59 0.03 2.39 -4.23
N ASN A 60 0.38 2.84 -5.44
CA ASN A 60 -0.55 2.87 -6.57
C ASN A 60 -1.12 1.47 -6.89
N GLN A 61 -0.26 0.45 -6.96
CA GLN A 61 -0.67 -0.94 -7.20
C GLN A 61 -1.63 -1.45 -6.11
N LEU A 62 -1.37 -1.12 -4.85
CA LEU A 62 -2.24 -1.50 -3.73
C LEU A 62 -3.64 -0.92 -3.89
N PHE A 63 -3.75 0.40 -4.12
CA PHE A 63 -5.04 1.10 -4.20
C PHE A 63 -5.79 0.84 -5.53
N GLN A 64 -5.08 0.42 -6.58
CA GLN A 64 -5.68 0.00 -7.85
C GLN A 64 -5.93 -1.52 -7.95
N CYS A 65 -5.62 -2.29 -6.90
CA CYS A 65 -5.79 -3.73 -6.92
C CYS A 65 -7.28 -4.12 -6.90
N GLN A 66 -7.76 -4.63 -8.03
CA GLN A 66 -9.13 -5.13 -8.20
C GLN A 66 -9.12 -6.62 -8.53
N GLN A 67 -10.12 -7.35 -8.04
CA GLN A 67 -10.36 -8.73 -8.39
C GLN A 67 -10.80 -8.81 -9.87
N ARG A 68 -10.03 -9.52 -10.68
CA ARG A 68 -10.34 -9.72 -12.10
C ARG A 68 -11.44 -10.78 -12.28
N PRO A 69 -12.23 -10.71 -13.37
CA PRO A 69 -13.19 -11.76 -13.71
C PRO A 69 -12.54 -13.14 -13.79
N GLY A 70 -13.14 -14.11 -13.11
CA GLY A 70 -12.68 -15.50 -13.09
C GLY A 70 -11.48 -15.77 -12.18
N VAL A 71 -10.92 -14.77 -11.49
CA VAL A 71 -9.86 -14.98 -10.50
C VAL A 71 -10.48 -15.39 -9.16
N PRO A 72 -10.04 -16.50 -8.55
CA PRO A 72 -10.47 -16.91 -7.22
C PRO A 72 -10.27 -15.80 -6.18
N LEU A 73 -11.19 -15.73 -5.22
CA LEU A 73 -11.12 -14.75 -4.13
C LEU A 73 -9.79 -14.82 -3.35
N PHE A 74 -9.32 -16.04 -3.11
CA PHE A 74 -8.09 -16.30 -2.37
C PHE A 74 -6.87 -15.70 -3.07
N ASP A 75 -6.79 -15.82 -4.39
CA ASP A 75 -5.66 -15.29 -5.18
C ASP A 75 -5.66 -13.77 -5.17
N TYR A 76 -6.86 -13.14 -5.26
CA TYR A 76 -7.00 -11.71 -5.09
C TYR A 76 -6.55 -11.25 -3.69
N GLN A 77 -7.03 -11.93 -2.65
CA GLN A 77 -6.66 -11.64 -1.26
C GLN A 77 -5.15 -11.77 -1.05
N LEU A 78 -4.54 -12.83 -1.58
CA LEU A 78 -3.12 -13.07 -1.46
C LEU A 78 -2.32 -11.95 -2.13
N ASN A 79 -2.68 -11.60 -3.37
CA ASN A 79 -2.03 -10.51 -4.11
C ASN A 79 -2.11 -9.17 -3.34
N LEU A 80 -3.28 -8.85 -2.78
CA LEU A 80 -3.46 -7.64 -1.99
C LEU A 80 -2.58 -7.64 -0.73
N ARG A 81 -2.49 -8.78 -0.02
CA ARG A 81 -1.62 -8.94 1.15
C ARG A 81 -0.14 -8.82 0.80
N GLU A 82 0.28 -9.32 -0.35
CA GLU A 82 1.66 -9.18 -0.82
C GLU A 82 2.02 -7.72 -1.09
N LEU A 83 1.16 -6.99 -1.80
CA LEU A 83 1.34 -5.56 -2.07
C LEU A 83 1.41 -4.75 -0.76
N TYR A 84 0.51 -5.06 0.17
CA TYR A 84 0.47 -4.43 1.48
C TYR A 84 1.75 -4.72 2.30
N SER A 85 2.21 -5.97 2.30
CA SER A 85 3.47 -6.34 2.98
C SER A 85 4.68 -5.61 2.39
N ARG A 86 4.75 -5.46 1.06
CA ARG A 86 5.82 -4.72 0.39
C ARG A 86 5.77 -3.23 0.73
N TRP A 87 4.58 -2.65 0.75
CA TRP A 87 4.36 -1.25 1.14
C TRP A 87 4.81 -1.01 2.60
N ARG A 88 4.37 -1.87 3.52
CA ARG A 88 4.74 -1.80 4.95
C ARG A 88 6.22 -1.87 5.23
N LYS A 89 6.95 -2.71 4.50
CA LYS A 89 8.41 -2.82 4.67
C LYS A 89 9.15 -1.55 4.22
N GLN A 90 8.56 -0.73 3.36
CA GLN A 90 9.15 0.53 2.88
C GLN A 90 8.63 1.77 3.62
N GLU A 91 7.51 1.68 4.35
CA GLU A 91 6.91 2.79 5.12
C GLU A 91 6.67 2.39 6.60
N PRO A 92 7.73 2.33 7.43
CA PRO A 92 7.69 1.83 8.81
C PRO A 92 7.02 2.78 9.83
N GLY A 93 6.14 3.69 9.41
CA GLY A 93 5.49 4.68 10.28
C GLY A 93 3.96 4.74 10.23
N GLY A 94 3.30 3.92 9.41
CA GLY A 94 1.85 3.94 9.22
C GLY A 94 1.09 2.89 10.05
N GLU A 95 1.56 2.56 11.26
CA GLU A 95 1.17 1.34 11.99
C GLU A 95 -0.28 1.30 12.50
N ASP A 96 -0.88 2.45 12.81
CA ASP A 96 -2.08 2.45 13.66
C ASP A 96 -3.38 2.02 12.95
N GLU A 97 -3.43 1.97 11.62
CA GLU A 97 -4.67 1.67 10.86
C GLU A 97 -4.49 0.61 9.76
N GLY A 98 -3.41 -0.16 9.84
CA GLY A 98 -2.99 -1.04 8.76
C GLY A 98 -4.02 -2.09 8.32
N ASP A 99 -4.66 -2.75 9.29
CA ASP A 99 -5.66 -3.80 9.04
C ASP A 99 -6.99 -3.23 8.53
N ILE A 100 -7.33 -2.00 8.93
CA ILE A 100 -8.53 -1.30 8.48
C ILE A 100 -8.37 -0.95 7.00
N LEU A 101 -7.25 -0.32 6.64
CA LEU A 101 -6.93 0.03 5.25
C LEU A 101 -6.94 -1.20 4.35
N LEU A 102 -6.33 -2.30 4.77
CA LEU A 102 -6.28 -3.52 3.97
C LEU A 102 -7.67 -4.13 3.76
N ARG A 103 -8.49 -4.14 4.80
CA ARG A 103 -9.88 -4.63 4.73
C ARG A 103 -10.72 -3.75 3.81
N ASP A 104 -10.61 -2.43 3.93
CA ASP A 104 -11.41 -1.50 3.15
C ASP A 104 -10.99 -1.56 1.67
N GLN A 105 -9.68 -1.66 1.40
CA GLN A 105 -9.17 -1.90 0.04
C GLN A 105 -9.64 -3.24 -0.53
N PHE A 106 -9.68 -4.29 0.29
CA PHE A 106 -10.20 -5.60 -0.13
C PHE A 106 -11.68 -5.52 -0.55
N LEU A 107 -12.50 -4.83 0.23
CA LEU A 107 -13.92 -4.64 -0.09
C LEU A 107 -14.11 -3.78 -1.34
N LEU A 108 -13.34 -2.70 -1.49
CA LEU A 108 -13.41 -1.81 -2.65
C LEU A 108 -13.05 -2.53 -3.95
N GLY A 109 -11.97 -3.32 -3.95
CA GLY A 109 -11.49 -4.02 -5.13
C GLY A 109 -12.21 -5.34 -5.42
N LEU A 110 -13.11 -5.81 -4.54
CA LEU A 110 -13.88 -7.02 -4.77
C LEU A 110 -14.83 -6.88 -5.96
N GLN A 111 -15.04 -7.97 -6.71
CA GLN A 111 -16.03 -7.98 -7.78
C GLN A 111 -17.43 -7.74 -7.24
N GLU A 112 -18.23 -6.99 -8.01
CA GLU A 112 -19.64 -6.78 -7.70
C GLU A 112 -20.39 -8.12 -7.68
N GLY A 113 -21.20 -8.31 -6.64
CA GLY A 113 -21.96 -9.53 -6.43
C GLY A 113 -22.48 -9.67 -5.01
N SER A 114 -23.20 -10.75 -4.75
CA SER A 114 -23.83 -11.04 -3.45
C SER A 114 -22.81 -11.09 -2.31
N LEU A 115 -21.59 -11.59 -2.58
CA LEU A 115 -20.52 -11.65 -1.58
C LEU A 115 -20.07 -10.25 -1.14
N LYS A 116 -19.87 -9.32 -2.09
CA LYS A 116 -19.47 -7.95 -1.79
C LYS A 116 -20.52 -7.24 -0.95
N GLN A 117 -21.79 -7.37 -1.36
CA GLN A 117 -22.93 -6.79 -0.66
C GLN A 117 -23.03 -7.31 0.78
N GLU A 118 -22.90 -8.62 0.97
CA GLU A 118 -22.96 -9.23 2.30
C GLU A 118 -21.79 -8.78 3.20
N LEU A 119 -20.58 -8.74 2.65
CA LEU A 119 -19.40 -8.31 3.40
C LEU A 119 -19.45 -6.81 3.76
N GLN A 120 -19.97 -5.96 2.86
CA GLN A 120 -20.21 -4.55 3.14
C GLN A 120 -21.25 -4.37 4.26
N ARG A 121 -22.37 -5.08 4.18
CA ARG A 121 -23.41 -5.07 5.22
C ARG A 121 -22.86 -5.48 6.59
N GLN A 122 -22.02 -6.52 6.65
CA GLN A 122 -21.38 -6.93 7.89
C GLN A 122 -20.35 -5.91 8.39
N GLY A 123 -19.64 -5.24 7.49
CA GLY A 123 -18.72 -4.15 7.81
C GLY A 123 -19.45 -2.96 8.44
N GLU A 124 -20.54 -2.52 7.81
CA GLU A 124 -21.39 -1.42 8.29
C GLU A 124 -22.03 -1.74 9.65
N ALA A 125 -22.57 -2.96 9.81
CA ALA A 125 -23.13 -3.40 11.09
C ALA A 125 -22.09 -3.36 12.22
N ARG A 126 -20.86 -3.83 11.96
CA ARG A 126 -19.77 -3.77 12.93
C ARG A 126 -19.29 -2.34 13.22
N ALA A 127 -19.35 -1.44 12.25
CA ALA A 127 -19.01 -0.04 12.45
C ALA A 127 -20.05 0.64 13.36
N LEU A 128 -21.34 0.44 13.08
CA LEU A 128 -22.44 0.94 13.89
C LEU A 128 -22.40 0.40 15.34
N GLU A 129 -22.05 -0.89 15.52
CA GLU A 129 -21.88 -1.48 16.85
C GLU A 129 -20.74 -0.84 17.65
N ARG A 130 -19.65 -0.39 17.01
CA ARG A 130 -18.56 0.34 17.69
C ARG A 130 -18.99 1.75 18.08
N GLU A 131 -19.69 2.44 17.19
CA GLU A 131 -20.23 3.78 17.47
C GLU A 131 -21.20 3.74 18.66
N LEU A 132 -22.09 2.75 18.69
CA LEU A 132 -23.04 2.53 19.81
C LEU A 132 -22.34 2.17 21.13
N ARG A 133 -21.14 1.58 21.08
CA ARG A 133 -20.33 1.26 22.27
C ARG A 133 -19.51 2.45 22.77
N GLY A 134 -19.52 3.58 22.08
CA GLY A 134 -18.71 4.75 22.45
C GLY A 134 -17.21 4.52 22.30
N GLU A 135 -16.81 3.49 21.53
CA GLU A 135 -15.42 3.33 21.12
C GLU A 135 -15.18 4.33 19.98
N GLU A 136 -14.59 5.49 20.29
CA GLU A 136 -14.09 6.43 19.29
C GLU A 136 -12.96 5.76 18.49
N GLY A 137 -13.34 4.94 17.50
CA GLY A 137 -12.46 4.60 16.40
C GLY A 137 -12.31 5.81 15.49
N PRO A 138 -11.12 6.02 14.90
CA PRO A 138 -10.88 7.18 14.05
C PRO A 138 -11.89 7.21 12.91
N VAL A 139 -12.51 8.38 12.74
CA VAL A 139 -13.48 8.70 11.70
C VAL A 139 -12.89 8.30 10.34
N SER A 140 -13.49 7.28 9.72
CA SER A 140 -13.20 6.91 8.33
C SER A 140 -13.56 8.11 7.45
N GLN A 141 -12.57 8.94 7.14
CA GLN A 141 -12.72 9.98 6.13
C GLN A 141 -13.05 9.29 4.80
N PRO A 142 -14.10 9.72 4.08
CA PRO A 142 -14.40 9.14 2.77
C PRO A 142 -13.19 9.36 1.84
N PRO A 143 -12.94 8.45 0.89
CA PRO A 143 -11.80 8.57 -0.01
C PRO A 143 -11.87 9.92 -0.72
N ILE A 144 -10.83 10.73 -0.54
CA ILE A 144 -10.61 11.94 -1.32
C ILE A 144 -10.52 11.48 -2.77
N THR A 145 -11.64 11.61 -3.47
CA THR A 145 -11.67 11.47 -4.92
C THR A 145 -10.86 12.63 -5.44
N ALA A 146 -9.66 12.33 -5.96
CA ALA A 146 -8.83 13.31 -6.63
C ALA A 146 -9.55 13.77 -7.91
N LEU A 147 -10.44 14.76 -7.79
CA LEU A 147 -10.91 15.53 -8.93
C LEU A 147 -9.97 16.72 -9.10
N ALA A 148 -9.12 16.61 -10.11
CA ALA A 148 -8.34 17.73 -10.60
C ALA A 148 -9.29 18.79 -11.19
N ALA A 149 -9.49 19.90 -10.47
CA ALA A 149 -9.67 21.23 -11.03
C ALA A 149 -9.50 22.25 -9.89
N ARG A 150 -8.31 22.85 -9.81
CA ARG A 150 -8.04 24.04 -9.00
C ARG A 150 -8.84 25.20 -9.59
N GLU A 151 -9.94 25.58 -8.95
CA GLU A 151 -10.42 26.98 -9.01
C GLU A 151 -9.87 27.75 -7.80
N PRO A 152 -9.45 29.02 -7.98
CA PRO A 152 -8.79 29.79 -6.92
C PRO A 152 -9.76 30.12 -5.77
N PRO A 153 -9.27 30.21 -4.52
CA PRO A 153 -10.09 30.29 -3.30
C PRO A 153 -10.91 31.59 -3.12
N GLY A 154 -10.90 32.53 -4.07
CA GLY A 154 -11.58 33.82 -3.94
C GLY A 154 -13.05 33.86 -4.33
N ARG A 155 -13.58 32.82 -5.01
CA ARG A 155 -14.97 32.83 -5.52
C ARG A 155 -16.00 32.43 -4.46
N ILE A 156 -15.65 31.49 -3.59
CA ILE A 156 -16.58 30.90 -2.61
C ILE A 156 -16.98 31.94 -1.54
N GLU A 157 -16.06 32.79 -1.09
CA GLU A 157 -16.36 33.86 -0.12
C GLU A 157 -17.28 34.93 -0.71
N ALA A 158 -17.10 35.27 -2.00
CA ALA A 158 -17.96 36.23 -2.70
C ALA A 158 -19.39 35.71 -2.85
N ASP A 159 -19.55 34.43 -3.21
CA ASP A 159 -20.86 33.78 -3.37
C ASP A 159 -21.59 33.65 -2.02
N LEU A 160 -20.87 33.42 -0.92
CA LEU A 160 -21.43 33.32 0.44
C LEU A 160 -21.97 34.66 0.95
N GLU A 161 -21.28 35.77 0.68
CA GLU A 161 -21.75 37.10 1.05
C GLU A 161 -22.93 37.55 0.18
N GLN A 162 -22.93 37.19 -1.11
CA GLN A 162 -24.06 37.46 -2.01
C GLN A 162 -25.32 36.71 -1.56
N TRP A 163 -25.18 35.44 -1.17
CA TRP A 163 -26.29 34.63 -0.68
C TRP A 163 -26.85 35.13 0.66
N LYS A 164 -25.99 35.59 1.58
CA LYS A 164 -26.44 36.21 2.85
C LYS A 164 -27.27 37.47 2.63
N GLU A 165 -26.89 38.31 1.68
CA GLU A 165 -27.63 39.54 1.35
C GLU A 165 -28.96 39.25 0.66
N GLU A 166 -29.03 38.19 -0.14
CA GLU A 166 -30.27 37.74 -0.78
C GLU A 166 -31.26 37.18 0.24
N VAL A 167 -30.79 36.36 1.18
CA VAL A 167 -31.61 35.81 2.28
C VAL A 167 -32.12 36.92 3.21
N LYS A 168 -31.32 37.94 3.52
CA LYS A 168 -31.77 39.11 4.30
C LYS A 168 -32.84 39.93 3.59
N ARG A 169 -32.83 39.93 2.25
CA ARG A 169 -33.81 40.65 1.44
C ARG A 169 -35.16 39.93 1.41
N GLU A 170 -35.15 38.60 1.40
CA GLU A 170 -36.37 37.78 1.43
C GLU A 170 -37.03 37.71 2.81
N LEU A 171 -36.27 37.97 3.88
CA LEU A 171 -36.77 38.00 5.27
C LEU A 171 -37.34 39.36 5.72
N ARG A 172 -37.53 40.32 4.80
CA ARG A 172 -38.19 41.61 5.03
C ARG A 172 -39.50 41.70 4.27
#